data_AF-A0A4R2LDG9-F1
#
_entry.id   AF-A0A4R2LDG9-F1
#
_cell.length_a   1.000
_cell.length_b   1.000
_cell.length_c   1.000
_cell.angle_alpha   90.00
_cell.angle_beta   90.00
_cell.angle_gamma   90.00
#
_symmetry.space_group_name_H-M   'P 1'
#
loop_
_entity.id
_entity.type
_entity.pdbx_description
1 polymer ?
#
loop_
_entity_poly.entity_id
_entity_poly.type
_entity_poly.pdbx_seq_one_letter_code
_entity_poly.pdbx_strand_id
1 'polypeptide(L)'
;MGAKDKKKWFLAGMICLMMWLLCGCMGNNKMSIDTTLEVNRKFKGQREMSAVVSESVFRQAFNSDLEELQRMVTERCPSTLLCSAEKLNNGVEITMTLEFASLSDYTNKIGQILGKTPGIYYDTSNSIFKDGYMLQENFTSQDLFGWLLDALKDKNSEFGDMELSDIFQNGDTKVIYDGETIDTEAMIHVEKMESHAFDSLSVEMTMNDDGSYKVAVNFIVNQDTYYDMGDDMDMAIKKLMPDGGVYDVNNVNEQRVYTIGFSAYNTETLISQLNSVLQTKNCEFEVAETGDESDPFRAHKEITIYLDGSYFLDFAKEGTELVYLLKTSSEYSFNDCQSVTGFLKNYSFDNDDKYTSVYMNVGPSDKVQISLTYAIDIQKIEIGTNVNSETALERTLSFFFDVEQAALTGENFESKLRARMDEGMTLESGETDGMKVYTVRIQADSPEDLSLKTTKFLDGSANEEELTSILTGGKSSKKQLKIRSYTYEDHINLEKFLGSAVVSDGIVYRMEYPKGYVAAFEEGGHADMVTEGNRLTCTTRDPVINVQSRGETTNVAGVTQLLLWWVSLILTFVTLVLNLKHIAGYIRYREKYLLKTDLFHGKNQIVLTIGVVSLTVFVFTSLRLIFRVY
;
A
#
# COMPACT_ATOMS: atom_id res chain seq x y z
N MET A 1 25.02 -47.74 -57.59
CA MET A 1 25.50 -47.71 -56.18
C MET A 1 26.13 -49.04 -55.85
N GLY A 2 27.40 -49.01 -55.41
CA GLY A 2 28.25 -50.19 -55.29
C GLY A 2 27.97 -50.99 -54.01
N ALA A 3 28.44 -52.24 -53.96
CA ALA A 3 28.27 -53.12 -52.80
C ALA A 3 28.82 -52.54 -51.47
N LYS A 4 29.71 -51.54 -51.53
CA LYS A 4 30.18 -50.78 -50.36
C LYS A 4 29.15 -49.80 -49.80
N ASP A 5 28.25 -49.27 -50.62
CA ASP A 5 27.20 -48.32 -50.20
C ASP A 5 26.04 -49.03 -49.51
N LYS A 6 25.74 -50.27 -49.91
CA LYS A 6 24.73 -51.12 -49.26
C LYS A 6 25.12 -51.49 -47.83
N LYS A 7 26.40 -51.74 -47.54
CA LYS A 7 26.89 -52.03 -46.17
C LYS A 7 26.80 -50.81 -45.25
N LYS A 8 27.06 -49.59 -45.76
CA LYS A 8 26.93 -48.35 -44.98
C LYS A 8 25.47 -47.98 -44.69
N TRP A 9 24.56 -48.22 -45.63
CA TRP A 9 23.12 -48.04 -45.42
C TRP A 9 22.51 -49.11 -44.49
N PHE A 10 23.01 -50.35 -44.54
CA PHE A 10 22.57 -51.40 -43.61
C PHE A 10 23.08 -51.15 -42.18
N LEU A 11 24.30 -50.63 -42.02
CA LEU A 11 24.87 -50.28 -40.71
C LEU A 11 24.22 -49.01 -40.13
N ALA A 12 23.91 -48.00 -40.96
CA ALA A 12 23.17 -46.82 -40.55
C ALA A 12 21.71 -47.14 -40.19
N GLY A 13 21.06 -48.04 -40.95
CA GLY A 13 19.72 -48.54 -40.63
C GLY A 13 19.69 -49.35 -39.33
N MET A 14 20.72 -50.16 -39.05
CA MET A 14 20.83 -50.95 -37.82
C MET A 14 21.18 -50.09 -36.58
N ILE A 15 21.96 -49.02 -36.75
CA ILE A 15 22.24 -48.03 -35.70
C ILE A 15 21.02 -47.14 -35.44
N CYS A 16 20.25 -46.76 -36.46
CA CYS A 16 18.98 -46.04 -36.29
C CYS A 16 17.90 -46.93 -35.66
N LEU A 17 17.89 -48.24 -35.96
CA LEU A 17 17.00 -49.22 -35.32
C LEU A 17 17.39 -49.46 -33.84
N MET A 18 18.70 -49.48 -33.52
CA MET A 18 19.19 -49.51 -32.13
C MET A 18 18.91 -48.20 -31.38
N MET A 19 18.99 -47.03 -32.03
CA MET A 19 18.58 -45.75 -31.45
C MET A 19 17.05 -45.65 -31.25
N TRP A 20 16.24 -46.23 -32.17
CA TRP A 20 14.79 -46.37 -31.98
C TRP A 20 14.42 -47.34 -30.86
N LEU A 21 15.23 -48.39 -30.63
CA LEU A 21 15.04 -49.32 -29.51
C LEU A 21 15.49 -48.73 -28.15
N LEU A 22 16.36 -47.71 -28.15
CA LEU A 22 16.80 -47.00 -26.93
C LEU A 22 15.88 -45.83 -26.56
N CYS A 23 15.19 -45.21 -27.52
CA CYS A 23 14.24 -44.11 -27.25
C CYS A 23 12.78 -44.58 -27.04
N GLY A 24 12.51 -45.89 -26.92
CA GLY A 24 11.17 -46.45 -27.11
C GLY A 24 10.49 -47.17 -25.94
N CYS A 25 11.06 -47.20 -24.73
CA CYS A 25 10.54 -48.04 -23.63
C CYS A 25 10.08 -47.33 -22.35
N MET A 26 10.07 -45.98 -22.31
CA MET A 26 9.43 -45.24 -21.20
C MET A 26 8.01 -44.77 -21.52
N GLY A 27 7.57 -44.85 -22.77
CA GLY A 27 6.31 -44.21 -23.21
C GLY A 27 4.99 -44.86 -22.75
N ASN A 28 5.01 -46.05 -22.13
CA ASN A 28 3.77 -46.80 -21.82
C ASN A 28 3.71 -47.46 -20.42
N ASN A 29 4.73 -47.32 -19.56
CA ASN A 29 4.79 -47.99 -18.26
C ASN A 29 4.88 -46.97 -17.11
N LYS A 30 3.81 -46.20 -16.91
CA LYS A 30 3.71 -45.32 -15.74
C LYS A 30 3.65 -46.16 -14.46
N MET A 31 4.24 -45.66 -13.39
CA MET A 31 4.18 -46.27 -12.07
C MET A 31 2.82 -45.98 -11.46
N SER A 32 2.06 -47.04 -11.12
CA SER A 32 0.81 -46.91 -10.39
C SER A 32 1.10 -46.58 -8.93
N ILE A 33 0.40 -45.59 -8.38
CA ILE A 33 0.47 -45.22 -6.96
C ILE A 33 -0.77 -45.77 -6.27
N ASP A 34 -0.59 -46.83 -5.49
CA ASP A 34 -1.66 -47.38 -4.65
C ASP A 34 -1.62 -46.67 -3.29
N THR A 35 -2.79 -46.39 -2.71
CA THR A 35 -2.93 -45.57 -1.51
C THR A 35 -3.92 -46.16 -0.52
N THR A 36 -3.52 -46.20 0.74
CA THR A 36 -4.39 -46.49 1.88
C THR A 36 -4.33 -45.35 2.88
N LEU A 37 -5.45 -44.67 3.10
CA LEU A 37 -5.60 -43.69 4.18
C LEU A 37 -6.39 -44.32 5.33
N GLU A 38 -5.72 -44.68 6.42
CA GLU A 38 -6.36 -45.18 7.63
C GLU A 38 -6.60 -44.03 8.60
N VAL A 39 -7.85 -43.85 9.04
CA VAL A 39 -8.26 -42.79 9.97
C VAL A 39 -9.31 -43.28 10.95
N ASN A 40 -9.25 -42.78 12.18
CA ASN A 40 -10.33 -42.94 13.15
C ASN A 40 -11.18 -41.67 13.27
N ARG A 41 -12.20 -41.71 14.12
CA ARG A 41 -13.12 -40.58 14.39
C ARG A 41 -12.47 -39.29 14.92
N LYS A 42 -11.22 -39.36 15.40
CA LYS A 42 -10.45 -38.18 15.87
C LYS A 42 -9.45 -37.72 14.81
N PHE A 43 -9.54 -38.24 13.59
CA PHE A 43 -8.61 -38.03 12.51
C PHE A 43 -7.15 -38.36 12.88
N LYS A 44 -6.95 -39.35 13.74
CA LYS A 44 -5.63 -39.94 13.97
C LYS A 44 -5.49 -41.18 13.08
N GLY A 45 -4.33 -41.34 12.47
CA GLY A 45 -4.05 -42.50 11.65
C GLY A 45 -2.78 -42.39 10.83
N GLN A 46 -2.78 -43.03 9.67
CA GLN A 46 -1.63 -43.07 8.78
C GLN A 46 -2.07 -43.14 7.31
N ARG A 47 -1.26 -42.56 6.42
CA ARG A 47 -1.39 -42.72 4.96
C ARG A 47 -0.21 -43.52 4.48
N GLU A 48 -0.47 -44.65 3.85
CA GLU A 48 0.52 -45.45 3.14
C GLU A 48 0.31 -45.28 1.64
N MET A 49 1.37 -44.98 0.92
CA MET A 49 1.39 -44.88 -0.53
C MET A 49 2.52 -45.74 -1.06
N SER A 50 2.27 -46.55 -2.07
CA SER A 50 3.30 -47.34 -2.71
C SER A 50 3.32 -47.15 -4.22
N ALA A 51 4.51 -47.08 -4.80
CA ALA A 51 4.72 -47.00 -6.23
C ALA A 51 5.65 -48.13 -6.70
N VAL A 52 5.20 -48.90 -7.68
CA VAL A 52 6.00 -50.02 -8.22
C VAL A 52 6.79 -49.56 -9.44
N VAL A 53 8.10 -49.51 -9.27
CA VAL A 53 9.09 -49.32 -10.35
C VAL A 53 9.25 -50.66 -11.07
N SER A 54 8.85 -50.72 -12.35
CA SER A 54 9.06 -51.94 -13.16
C SER A 54 10.54 -52.32 -13.26
N GLU A 55 10.82 -53.63 -13.34
CA GLU A 55 12.19 -54.14 -13.45
C GLU A 55 12.98 -53.54 -14.64
N SER A 56 12.30 -53.23 -15.75
CA SER A 56 12.93 -52.56 -16.90
C SER A 56 13.41 -51.15 -16.58
N VAL A 57 12.58 -50.36 -15.88
CA VAL A 57 12.91 -48.98 -15.50
C VAL A 57 13.98 -49.00 -14.42
N PHE A 58 13.86 -49.89 -13.43
CA PHE A 58 14.86 -50.07 -12.38
C PHE A 58 16.23 -50.45 -12.95
N ARG A 59 16.28 -51.33 -13.96
CA ARG A 59 17.52 -51.68 -14.66
C ARG A 59 18.11 -50.50 -15.44
N GLN A 60 17.29 -49.71 -16.11
CA GLN A 60 17.76 -48.61 -16.95
C GLN A 60 18.24 -47.40 -16.12
N ALA A 61 17.44 -46.97 -15.15
CA ALA A 61 17.70 -45.76 -14.38
C ALA A 61 18.67 -45.97 -13.21
N PHE A 62 18.74 -47.19 -12.66
CA PHE A 62 19.52 -47.50 -11.46
C PHE A 62 20.50 -48.65 -11.63
N ASN A 63 20.70 -49.16 -12.85
CA ASN A 63 21.55 -50.34 -13.10
C ASN A 63 21.20 -51.57 -12.23
N SER A 64 19.94 -51.67 -11.78
CA SER A 64 19.45 -52.67 -10.82
C SER A 64 20.06 -52.58 -9.41
N ASP A 65 20.61 -51.43 -9.04
CA ASP A 65 21.20 -51.16 -7.73
C ASP A 65 20.12 -50.70 -6.72
N LEU A 66 19.72 -51.62 -5.84
CA LEU A 66 18.70 -51.36 -4.83
C LEU A 66 19.23 -50.46 -3.71
N GLU A 67 20.50 -50.61 -3.33
CA GLU A 67 21.10 -49.79 -2.28
C GLU A 67 21.18 -48.33 -2.74
N GLU A 68 21.47 -48.10 -4.02
CA GLU A 68 21.52 -46.77 -4.58
C GLU A 68 20.15 -46.08 -4.66
N LEU A 69 19.10 -46.83 -5.02
CA LEU A 69 17.73 -46.35 -5.02
C LEU A 69 17.25 -46.09 -3.59
N GLN A 70 17.45 -47.04 -2.67
CA GLN A 70 17.07 -46.90 -1.27
C GLN A 70 17.76 -45.71 -0.61
N ARG A 71 19.06 -45.50 -0.88
CA ARG A 71 19.78 -44.33 -0.40
C ARG A 71 19.18 -43.03 -0.93
N MET A 72 18.88 -42.94 -2.22
CA MET A 72 18.28 -41.72 -2.79
C MET A 72 16.89 -41.44 -2.20
N VAL A 73 16.04 -42.48 -2.12
CA VAL A 73 14.70 -42.38 -1.53
C VAL A 73 14.78 -41.93 -0.08
N THR A 74 15.71 -42.48 0.71
CA THR A 74 15.84 -42.13 2.15
C THR A 74 16.52 -40.78 2.39
N GLU A 75 17.55 -40.41 1.62
CA GLU A 75 18.24 -39.12 1.76
C GLU A 75 17.40 -37.93 1.29
N ARG A 76 16.52 -38.13 0.30
CA ARG A 76 15.65 -37.07 -0.24
C ARG A 76 14.22 -37.09 0.30
N CYS A 77 13.85 -38.10 1.08
CA CYS A 77 12.51 -38.21 1.69
C CYS A 77 12.18 -36.95 2.51
N PRO A 78 11.01 -36.32 2.29
CA PRO A 78 10.52 -35.27 3.16
C PRO A 78 10.50 -35.71 4.62
N SER A 79 10.89 -34.82 5.55
CA SER A 79 10.97 -35.16 6.99
C SER A 79 9.63 -35.57 7.62
N THR A 80 8.52 -35.32 6.93
CA THR A 80 7.16 -35.69 7.31
C THR A 80 6.78 -37.12 6.92
N LEU A 81 7.61 -37.79 6.12
CA LEU A 81 7.38 -39.13 5.59
C LEU A 81 8.43 -40.12 6.13
N LEU A 82 8.03 -41.38 6.16
CA LEU A 82 8.93 -42.53 6.26
C LEU A 82 8.97 -43.18 4.89
N CYS A 83 10.14 -43.18 4.23
CA CYS A 83 10.29 -43.73 2.89
C CYS A 83 11.18 -44.98 2.90
N SER A 84 10.81 -46.00 2.13
CA SER A 84 11.61 -47.20 1.90
C SER A 84 11.55 -47.64 0.43
N ALA A 85 12.50 -48.48 0.02
CA ALA A 85 12.50 -49.14 -1.28
C ALA A 85 12.81 -50.62 -1.09
N GLU A 86 11.93 -51.49 -1.56
CA GLU A 86 12.04 -52.94 -1.38
C GLU A 86 11.89 -53.69 -2.69
N LYS A 87 12.66 -54.77 -2.86
CA LYS A 87 12.63 -55.55 -4.09
C LYS A 87 11.40 -56.46 -4.13
N LEU A 88 10.63 -56.35 -5.21
CA LEU A 88 9.53 -57.25 -5.54
C LEU A 88 9.93 -58.22 -6.66
N ASN A 89 9.13 -59.27 -6.87
CA ASN A 89 9.36 -60.25 -7.95
C ASN A 89 9.30 -59.63 -9.36
N ASN A 90 8.66 -58.47 -9.51
CA ASN A 90 8.40 -57.78 -10.78
C ASN A 90 9.03 -56.37 -10.85
N GLY A 91 9.90 -56.00 -9.91
CA GLY A 91 10.46 -54.65 -9.84
C GLY A 91 10.95 -54.24 -8.46
N VAL A 92 10.77 -52.96 -8.13
CA VAL A 92 11.03 -52.40 -6.81
C VAL A 92 9.83 -51.58 -6.38
N GLU A 93 9.35 -51.79 -5.17
CA GLU A 93 8.31 -50.98 -4.56
C GLU A 93 8.95 -49.88 -3.73
N ILE A 94 8.50 -48.65 -3.95
CA ILE A 94 8.83 -47.51 -3.10
C ILE A 94 7.61 -47.25 -2.21
N THR A 95 7.78 -47.35 -0.90
CA THR A 95 6.71 -47.12 0.07
C THR A 95 6.96 -45.82 0.81
N MET A 96 5.90 -45.03 0.96
CA MET A 96 5.87 -43.78 1.71
C MET A 96 4.78 -43.88 2.77
N THR A 97 5.15 -43.68 4.03
CA THR A 97 4.22 -43.69 5.16
C THR A 97 4.21 -42.34 5.83
N LEU A 98 3.01 -41.78 6.01
CA LEU A 98 2.77 -40.55 6.74
C LEU A 98 1.90 -40.88 7.96
N GLU A 99 2.49 -40.87 9.14
CA GLU A 99 1.73 -41.00 10.39
C GLU A 99 1.27 -39.63 10.89
N PHE A 100 0.06 -39.53 11.43
CA PHE A 100 -0.47 -38.26 11.93
C PHE A 100 -1.37 -38.42 13.16
N ALA A 101 -1.30 -37.44 14.05
CA ALA A 101 -2.00 -37.47 15.34
C ALA A 101 -3.40 -36.81 15.32
N SER A 102 -3.68 -35.99 14.30
CA SER A 102 -4.92 -35.21 14.15
C SER A 102 -5.04 -34.65 12.73
N LEU A 103 -6.20 -34.05 12.41
CA LEU A 103 -6.42 -33.31 11.17
C LEU A 103 -5.39 -32.19 10.98
N SER A 104 -5.15 -31.36 11.99
CA SER A 104 -4.17 -30.28 11.91
C SER A 104 -2.74 -30.78 11.62
N ASP A 105 -2.32 -31.86 12.27
CA ASP A 105 -1.02 -32.49 12.01
C ASP A 105 -0.94 -33.04 10.57
N TYR A 106 -2.02 -33.68 10.09
CA TYR A 106 -2.12 -34.17 8.72
C TYR A 106 -2.05 -33.04 7.68
N THR A 107 -2.87 -32.01 7.83
CA THR A 107 -2.89 -30.82 6.96
C THR A 107 -1.51 -30.15 6.90
N ASN A 108 -0.85 -29.97 8.04
CA ASN A 108 0.48 -29.38 8.09
C ASN A 108 1.53 -30.24 7.38
N LYS A 109 1.51 -31.56 7.57
CA LYS A 109 2.46 -32.48 6.94
C LYS A 109 2.27 -32.57 5.42
N ILE A 110 1.03 -32.64 4.97
CA ILE A 110 0.70 -32.60 3.54
C ILE A 110 1.11 -31.25 2.94
N GLY A 111 0.85 -30.14 3.64
CA GLY A 111 1.21 -28.81 3.15
C GLY A 111 2.73 -28.62 3.00
N GLN A 112 3.53 -29.22 3.88
CA GLN A 112 4.99 -29.24 3.73
C GLN A 112 5.47 -30.04 2.51
N ILE A 113 4.75 -31.11 2.14
CA ILE A 113 5.07 -31.91 0.95
C ILE A 113 4.68 -31.15 -0.33
N LEU A 114 3.51 -30.51 -0.34
CA LEU A 114 2.99 -29.81 -1.51
C LEU A 114 3.53 -28.39 -1.69
N GLY A 115 4.12 -27.80 -0.65
CA GLY A 115 4.57 -26.40 -0.65
C GLY A 115 3.43 -25.38 -0.62
N LYS A 116 2.21 -25.79 -0.24
CA LYS A 116 1.01 -24.95 -0.16
C LYS A 116 0.01 -25.52 0.85
N THR A 117 -0.96 -24.72 1.29
CA THR A 117 -2.05 -25.21 2.15
C THR A 117 -2.96 -26.16 1.36
N PRO A 118 -3.11 -27.43 1.78
CA PRO A 118 -3.98 -28.38 1.08
C PRO A 118 -5.45 -28.17 1.45
N GLY A 119 -6.35 -28.44 0.52
CA GLY A 119 -7.77 -28.51 0.78
C GLY A 119 -8.13 -29.89 1.33
N ILE A 120 -8.41 -29.93 2.63
CA ILE A 120 -8.88 -31.13 3.32
C ILE A 120 -10.12 -30.74 4.10
N TYR A 121 -11.24 -31.40 3.79
CA TYR A 121 -12.45 -31.32 4.57
C TYR A 121 -12.68 -32.63 5.29
N TYR A 122 -12.90 -32.54 6.59
CA TYR A 122 -13.28 -33.68 7.41
C TYR A 122 -14.35 -33.26 8.40
N ASP A 123 -15.45 -33.98 8.36
CA ASP A 123 -16.57 -33.80 9.26
C ASP A 123 -16.96 -35.15 9.85
N THR A 124 -17.18 -35.15 11.17
CA THR A 124 -17.84 -36.22 11.88
C THR A 124 -18.94 -35.62 12.71
N SER A 125 -20.17 -35.97 12.38
CA SER A 125 -21.34 -35.38 12.99
C SER A 125 -22.18 -36.43 13.70
N ASN A 126 -22.78 -36.02 14.81
CA ASN A 126 -23.79 -36.75 15.55
C ASN A 126 -24.67 -35.70 16.22
N SER A 127 -25.50 -35.05 15.40
CA SER A 127 -26.40 -33.97 15.79
C SER A 127 -27.82 -34.28 15.33
N ILE A 128 -28.76 -33.41 15.71
CA ILE A 128 -30.15 -33.52 15.22
C ILE A 128 -30.29 -33.24 13.73
N PHE A 129 -29.28 -32.58 13.12
CA PHE A 129 -29.30 -32.20 11.70
C PHE A 129 -28.60 -33.24 10.84
N LYS A 130 -27.60 -33.94 11.37
CA LYS A 130 -26.90 -34.98 10.63
C LYS A 130 -26.09 -35.92 11.53
N ASP A 131 -25.99 -37.16 11.10
CA ASP A 131 -25.20 -38.21 11.75
C ASP A 131 -24.38 -38.96 10.70
N GLY A 132 -23.06 -39.07 10.93
CA GLY A 132 -22.16 -39.69 9.97
C GLY A 132 -20.81 -39.00 9.82
N TYR A 133 -20.18 -39.20 8.66
CA TYR A 133 -18.89 -38.59 8.34
C TYR A 133 -18.75 -38.26 6.86
N MET A 134 -17.85 -37.32 6.59
CA MET A 134 -17.37 -36.97 5.25
C MET A 134 -15.88 -36.67 5.33
N LEU A 135 -15.13 -37.17 4.35
CA LEU A 135 -13.72 -36.85 4.14
C LEU A 135 -13.50 -36.55 2.66
N GLN A 136 -13.00 -35.35 2.37
CA GLN A 136 -12.67 -34.92 1.03
C GLN A 136 -11.30 -34.25 0.99
N GLU A 137 -10.52 -34.57 -0.05
CA GLU A 137 -9.27 -33.91 -0.39
C GLU A 137 -9.39 -33.25 -1.77
N ASN A 138 -8.65 -32.17 -2.02
CA ASN A 138 -8.57 -31.52 -3.34
C ASN A 138 -7.26 -31.81 -4.09
N PHE A 139 -6.55 -32.86 -3.68
CA PHE A 139 -5.31 -33.34 -4.28
C PHE A 139 -5.34 -34.87 -4.37
N THR A 140 -4.40 -35.43 -5.11
CA THR A 140 -4.22 -36.87 -5.30
C THR A 140 -2.94 -37.34 -4.63
N SER A 141 -2.79 -38.65 -4.40
CA SER A 141 -1.51 -39.19 -3.94
C SER A 141 -0.36 -38.92 -4.90
N GLN A 142 -0.63 -38.83 -6.21
CA GLN A 142 0.38 -38.47 -7.21
C GLN A 142 1.01 -37.11 -6.93
N ASP A 143 0.25 -36.13 -6.45
CA ASP A 143 0.76 -34.79 -6.13
C ASP A 143 1.81 -34.85 -5.00
N LEU A 144 1.72 -35.85 -4.11
CA LEU A 144 2.65 -36.05 -3.00
C LEU A 144 3.99 -36.67 -3.43
N PHE A 145 4.12 -37.09 -4.69
CA PHE A 145 5.35 -37.69 -5.26
C PHE A 145 6.25 -36.66 -5.97
N GLY A 146 5.91 -35.36 -5.95
CA GLY A 146 6.69 -34.30 -6.60
C GLY A 146 8.18 -34.31 -6.23
N TRP A 147 8.48 -34.47 -4.94
CA TRP A 147 9.85 -34.54 -4.44
C TRP A 147 10.65 -35.73 -5.02
N LEU A 148 9.98 -36.85 -5.32
CA LEU A 148 10.64 -38.02 -5.88
C LEU A 148 10.99 -37.79 -7.34
N LEU A 149 10.12 -37.11 -8.10
CA LEU A 149 10.44 -36.65 -9.46
C LEU A 149 11.66 -35.73 -9.45
N ASP A 150 11.74 -34.79 -8.51
CA ASP A 150 12.89 -33.89 -8.38
C ASP A 150 14.18 -34.65 -8.05
N ALA A 151 14.11 -35.63 -7.14
CA ALA A 151 15.23 -36.49 -6.82
C ALA A 151 15.71 -37.35 -8.03
N LEU A 152 14.78 -37.77 -8.90
CA LEU A 152 15.09 -38.45 -10.15
C LEU A 152 15.76 -37.51 -11.16
N LYS A 153 15.26 -36.28 -11.30
CA LYS A 153 15.82 -35.23 -12.18
C LYS A 153 17.25 -34.85 -11.82
N ASP A 154 17.51 -34.67 -10.52
CA ASP A 154 18.85 -34.36 -9.99
C ASP A 154 19.88 -35.43 -10.36
N LYS A 155 19.43 -36.69 -10.47
CA LYS A 155 20.29 -37.85 -10.63
C LYS A 155 20.50 -38.25 -12.09
N ASN A 156 19.46 -38.13 -12.92
CA ASN A 156 19.51 -38.53 -14.32
C ASN A 156 18.81 -37.48 -15.20
N SER A 157 19.58 -36.90 -16.12
CA SER A 157 19.10 -35.87 -17.04
C SER A 157 17.99 -36.36 -17.99
N GLU A 158 17.79 -37.68 -18.12
CA GLU A 158 16.66 -38.25 -18.87
C GLU A 158 15.30 -37.85 -18.29
N PHE A 159 15.23 -37.52 -16.99
CA PHE A 159 13.99 -37.06 -16.35
C PHE A 159 13.79 -35.54 -16.38
N GLY A 160 14.77 -34.78 -16.89
CA GLY A 160 14.81 -33.31 -16.78
C GLY A 160 13.54 -32.61 -17.26
N ASP A 161 13.01 -33.05 -18.41
CA ASP A 161 11.82 -32.48 -19.05
C ASP A 161 10.51 -33.22 -18.69
N MET A 162 10.55 -34.20 -17.77
CA MET A 162 9.36 -34.99 -17.42
C MET A 162 8.52 -34.31 -16.33
N GLU A 163 7.21 -34.46 -16.45
CA GLU A 163 6.23 -34.08 -15.44
C GLU A 163 5.79 -35.28 -14.59
N LEU A 164 5.13 -35.01 -13.46
CA LEU A 164 4.60 -36.06 -12.58
C LEU A 164 3.72 -37.06 -13.31
N SER A 165 2.91 -36.58 -14.25
CA SER A 165 2.02 -37.41 -15.07
C SER A 165 2.74 -38.28 -16.09
N ASP A 166 4.00 -37.99 -16.42
CA ASP A 166 4.77 -38.79 -17.36
C ASP A 166 5.32 -40.05 -16.70
N ILE A 167 5.60 -39.98 -15.40
CA ILE A 167 6.19 -41.07 -14.61
C ILE A 167 5.14 -41.82 -13.81
N PHE A 168 4.20 -41.10 -13.20
CA PHE A 168 3.24 -41.66 -12.26
C PHE A 168 1.81 -41.63 -12.82
N GLN A 169 0.99 -42.54 -12.31
CA GLN A 169 -0.46 -42.53 -12.48
C GLN A 169 -1.10 -42.96 -11.17
N ASN A 170 -2.33 -42.51 -10.93
CA ASN A 170 -3.09 -42.95 -9.76
C ASN A 170 -3.51 -44.42 -9.93
N GLY A 171 -3.29 -45.20 -8.87
CA GLY A 171 -3.68 -46.60 -8.73
C GLY A 171 -4.89 -46.76 -7.82
N ASP A 172 -4.94 -47.90 -7.11
CA ASP A 172 -6.04 -48.21 -6.19
C ASP A 172 -5.97 -47.29 -4.96
N THR A 173 -7.01 -46.52 -4.72
CA THR A 173 -7.10 -45.61 -3.56
C THR A 173 -8.23 -46.07 -2.65
N LYS A 174 -7.92 -46.28 -1.37
CA LYS A 174 -8.90 -46.69 -0.36
C LYS A 174 -8.72 -45.93 0.95
N VAL A 175 -9.83 -45.75 1.65
CA VAL A 175 -9.88 -45.20 3.01
C VAL A 175 -10.32 -46.29 3.96
N ILE A 176 -9.61 -46.45 5.08
CA ILE A 176 -10.02 -47.30 6.20
C ILE A 176 -10.52 -46.37 7.31
N TYR A 177 -11.83 -46.18 7.38
CA TYR A 177 -12.47 -45.32 8.39
C TYR A 177 -13.01 -46.17 9.54
N ASP A 178 -12.45 -46.01 10.74
CA ASP A 178 -12.88 -46.76 11.96
C ASP A 178 -12.94 -48.29 11.74
N GLY A 179 -12.05 -48.81 10.87
CA GLY A 179 -11.95 -50.22 10.48
C GLY A 179 -12.81 -50.65 9.28
N GLU A 180 -13.66 -49.78 8.73
CA GLU A 180 -14.42 -50.00 7.50
C GLU A 180 -13.58 -49.57 6.29
N THR A 181 -13.32 -50.51 5.36
CA THR A 181 -12.59 -50.23 4.11
C THR A 181 -13.54 -49.73 3.03
N ILE A 182 -13.19 -48.61 2.41
CA ILE A 182 -13.99 -47.92 1.39
C ILE A 182 -13.07 -47.63 0.20
N ASP A 183 -13.44 -48.13 -0.98
CA ASP A 183 -12.76 -47.77 -2.22
C ASP A 183 -13.21 -46.36 -2.65
N THR A 184 -12.28 -45.56 -3.13
CA THR A 184 -12.52 -44.17 -3.58
C THR A 184 -11.75 -43.91 -4.87
N GLU A 185 -12.12 -42.82 -5.55
CA GLU A 185 -11.31 -42.29 -6.65
C GLU A 185 -9.98 -41.73 -6.15
N ALA A 186 -9.09 -41.41 -7.10
CA ALA A 186 -7.74 -40.92 -6.83
C ALA A 186 -7.69 -39.64 -5.98
N MET A 187 -8.68 -38.76 -6.15
CA MET A 187 -8.95 -37.64 -5.27
C MET A 187 -9.91 -38.15 -4.20
N ILE A 188 -9.42 -38.28 -2.96
CA ILE A 188 -10.16 -38.95 -1.90
C ILE A 188 -11.46 -38.19 -1.63
N HIS A 189 -12.58 -38.91 -1.74
CA HIS A 189 -13.90 -38.44 -1.37
C HIS A 189 -14.71 -39.63 -0.84
N VAL A 190 -14.89 -39.69 0.47
CA VAL A 190 -15.68 -40.74 1.13
C VAL A 190 -16.69 -40.11 2.07
N GLU A 191 -17.90 -40.63 2.04
CA GLU A 191 -19.00 -40.10 2.83
C GLU A 191 -19.98 -41.20 3.21
N LYS A 192 -20.56 -41.01 4.39
CA LYS A 192 -21.67 -41.79 4.92
C LYS A 192 -22.40 -40.88 5.89
N MET A 193 -23.34 -40.09 5.37
CA MET A 193 -24.07 -39.06 6.12
C MET A 193 -25.57 -39.30 5.99
N GLU A 194 -26.27 -39.42 7.12
CA GLU A 194 -27.73 -39.27 7.19
C GLU A 194 -28.03 -37.83 7.59
N SER A 195 -28.85 -37.12 6.80
CA SER A 195 -28.89 -35.66 6.83
C SER A 195 -30.29 -35.07 6.71
N HIS A 196 -30.62 -34.23 7.68
CA HIS A 196 -31.67 -33.21 7.67
C HIS A 196 -31.05 -31.81 7.69
N ALA A 197 -29.89 -31.65 7.04
CA ALA A 197 -29.13 -30.41 7.00
C ALA A 197 -29.85 -29.28 6.22
N PHE A 198 -29.38 -28.06 6.45
CA PHE A 198 -29.79 -26.88 5.72
C PHE A 198 -29.25 -26.92 4.28
N ASP A 199 -30.01 -26.36 3.33
CA ASP A 199 -29.54 -26.27 1.94
C ASP A 199 -28.51 -25.15 1.80
N SER A 200 -28.68 -24.06 2.55
CA SER A 200 -27.73 -22.97 2.52
C SER A 200 -27.58 -22.27 3.87
N LEU A 201 -26.37 -21.79 4.12
CA LEU A 201 -26.03 -20.88 5.20
C LEU A 201 -25.39 -19.65 4.57
N SER A 202 -25.96 -18.47 4.84
CA SER A 202 -25.40 -17.20 4.39
C SER A 202 -25.06 -16.32 5.59
N VAL A 203 -23.84 -15.79 5.62
CA VAL A 203 -23.40 -14.84 6.64
C VAL A 203 -23.14 -13.50 5.98
N GLU A 204 -24.02 -12.54 6.27
CA GLU A 204 -23.84 -11.14 5.90
C GLU A 204 -23.16 -10.40 7.04
N MET A 205 -22.04 -9.76 6.74
CA MET A 205 -21.23 -9.00 7.69
C MET A 205 -20.99 -7.60 7.13
N THR A 206 -21.33 -6.57 7.90
CA THR A 206 -20.94 -5.18 7.64
C THR A 206 -19.86 -4.78 8.62
N MET A 207 -18.70 -4.40 8.11
CA MET A 207 -17.60 -3.81 8.87
C MET A 207 -17.76 -2.29 8.88
N ASN A 208 -17.82 -1.70 10.07
CA ASN A 208 -17.96 -0.26 10.26
C ASN A 208 -16.59 0.38 10.48
N ASP A 209 -16.47 1.69 10.21
CA ASP A 209 -15.22 2.44 10.33
C ASP A 209 -14.71 2.56 11.78
N ASP A 210 -15.60 2.38 12.76
CA ASP A 210 -15.25 2.36 14.19
C ASP A 210 -14.68 1.01 14.67
N GLY A 211 -14.49 0.05 13.76
CA GLY A 211 -14.02 -1.31 14.07
C GLY A 211 -15.10 -2.25 14.60
N SER A 212 -16.37 -1.82 14.64
CA SER A 212 -17.50 -2.67 14.99
C SER A 212 -18.07 -3.41 13.76
N TYR A 213 -18.88 -4.43 14.03
CA TYR A 213 -19.48 -5.30 13.04
C TYR A 213 -20.99 -5.43 13.26
N LYS A 214 -21.74 -5.47 12.17
CA LYS A 214 -23.13 -5.90 12.15
C LYS A 214 -23.23 -7.19 11.34
N VAL A 215 -23.80 -8.24 11.93
CA VAL A 215 -23.86 -9.57 11.33
C VAL A 215 -25.30 -10.04 11.23
N ALA A 216 -25.63 -10.72 10.15
CA ALA A 216 -26.85 -11.50 9.97
C ALA A 216 -26.49 -12.89 9.43
N VAL A 217 -26.79 -13.93 10.21
CA VAL A 217 -26.62 -15.33 9.83
C VAL A 217 -27.98 -15.87 9.40
N ASN A 218 -28.08 -16.28 8.14
CA ASN A 218 -29.29 -16.78 7.51
C ASN A 218 -29.15 -18.30 7.27
N PHE A 219 -29.96 -19.08 7.99
CA PHE A 219 -30.09 -20.51 7.79
C PHE A 219 -31.28 -20.78 6.87
N ILE A 220 -31.03 -21.34 5.70
CA ILE A 220 -32.02 -21.55 4.64
C ILE A 220 -32.28 -23.04 4.51
N VAL A 221 -33.54 -23.43 4.70
CA VAL A 221 -33.97 -24.82 4.68
C VAL A 221 -35.15 -25.03 3.74
N ASN A 222 -35.13 -26.11 2.97
CA ASN A 222 -36.27 -26.58 2.20
C ASN A 222 -37.44 -26.92 3.13
N GLN A 223 -38.63 -26.57 2.67
CA GLN A 223 -39.90 -26.86 3.29
C GLN A 223 -40.07 -28.34 3.69
N ASP A 224 -39.59 -29.31 2.90
CA ASP A 224 -39.67 -30.74 3.25
C ASP A 224 -38.89 -31.06 4.54
N THR A 225 -37.62 -30.64 4.62
CA THR A 225 -36.78 -30.82 5.82
C THR A 225 -37.38 -30.10 7.03
N TYR A 226 -37.94 -28.90 6.82
CA TYR A 226 -38.64 -28.19 7.89
C TYR A 226 -39.89 -28.94 8.36
N TYR A 227 -40.69 -29.52 7.47
CA TYR A 227 -41.86 -30.29 7.88
C TYR A 227 -41.52 -31.58 8.62
N ASP A 228 -40.38 -32.19 8.30
CA ASP A 228 -39.88 -33.36 9.00
C ASP A 228 -39.40 -33.03 10.43
N MET A 229 -38.68 -31.90 10.60
CA MET A 229 -38.13 -31.51 11.91
C MET A 229 -39.05 -30.61 12.76
N GLY A 230 -39.92 -29.83 12.14
CA GLY A 230 -40.91 -28.96 12.77
C GLY A 230 -40.36 -28.08 13.90
N ASP A 231 -41.04 -28.15 15.05
CA ASP A 231 -40.75 -27.33 16.24
C ASP A 231 -39.34 -27.56 16.81
N ASP A 232 -38.74 -28.73 16.58
CA ASP A 232 -37.39 -29.05 17.08
C ASP A 232 -36.33 -28.17 16.38
N MET A 233 -36.52 -27.89 15.09
CA MET A 233 -35.66 -26.98 14.33
C MET A 233 -35.81 -25.53 14.81
N ASP A 234 -37.05 -25.05 14.96
CA ASP A 234 -37.35 -23.71 15.46
C ASP A 234 -36.68 -23.49 16.84
N MET A 235 -36.81 -24.47 17.75
CA MET A 235 -36.20 -24.41 19.09
C MET A 235 -34.68 -24.47 19.05
N ALA A 236 -34.11 -25.32 18.20
CA ALA A 236 -32.66 -25.48 18.07
C ALA A 236 -31.99 -24.19 17.58
N ILE A 237 -32.50 -23.58 16.51
CA ILE A 237 -31.91 -22.36 15.96
C ILE A 237 -32.12 -21.16 16.89
N LYS A 238 -33.32 -21.01 17.47
CA LYS A 238 -33.59 -19.89 18.38
C LYS A 238 -32.67 -19.87 19.61
N LYS A 239 -32.21 -21.04 20.08
CA LYS A 239 -31.28 -21.16 21.21
C LYS A 239 -29.87 -20.64 20.90
N LEU A 240 -29.51 -20.49 19.61
CA LEU A 240 -28.21 -19.99 19.17
C LEU A 240 -28.08 -18.47 19.27
N MET A 241 -29.21 -17.76 19.46
CA MET A 241 -29.24 -16.31 19.50
C MET A 241 -28.35 -15.77 20.63
N PRO A 242 -27.34 -14.94 20.32
CA PRO A 242 -26.50 -14.33 21.35
C PRO A 242 -27.28 -13.28 22.15
N ASP A 243 -26.76 -12.92 23.33
CA ASP A 243 -27.32 -11.87 24.16
C ASP A 243 -27.39 -10.54 23.40
N GLY A 244 -28.56 -9.91 23.39
CA GLY A 244 -28.82 -8.67 22.63
C GLY A 244 -29.00 -8.87 21.12
N GLY A 245 -28.94 -10.11 20.63
CA GLY A 245 -29.24 -10.46 19.26
C GLY A 245 -30.74 -10.37 18.93
N VAL A 246 -31.03 -10.44 17.63
CA VAL A 246 -32.38 -10.52 17.07
C VAL A 246 -32.55 -11.85 16.35
N TYR A 247 -33.76 -12.37 16.38
CA TYR A 247 -34.14 -13.60 15.70
C TYR A 247 -35.41 -13.32 14.89
N ASP A 248 -35.36 -13.66 13.60
CA ASP A 248 -36.49 -13.53 12.68
C ASP A 248 -36.65 -14.80 11.85
N VAL A 249 -37.89 -15.05 11.40
CA VAL A 249 -38.23 -16.23 10.60
C VAL A 249 -39.13 -15.82 9.47
N ASN A 250 -38.71 -16.12 8.24
CA ASN A 250 -39.45 -15.82 7.03
C ASN A 250 -39.66 -17.10 6.21
N ASN A 251 -40.85 -17.24 5.62
CA ASN A 251 -41.09 -18.27 4.61
C ASN A 251 -41.08 -17.58 3.24
N VAL A 252 -40.16 -18.01 2.37
CA VAL A 252 -39.97 -17.45 1.03
C VAL A 252 -40.06 -18.61 0.05
N ASN A 253 -41.11 -18.62 -0.78
CA ASN A 253 -41.42 -19.74 -1.68
C ASN A 253 -41.51 -21.08 -0.93
N GLU A 254 -40.74 -22.08 -1.36
CA GLU A 254 -40.63 -23.43 -0.78
C GLU A 254 -39.46 -23.51 0.23
N GLN A 255 -39.01 -22.38 0.77
CA GLN A 255 -37.92 -22.30 1.74
C GLN A 255 -38.35 -21.55 3.00
N ARG A 256 -37.77 -21.95 4.13
CA ARG A 256 -37.83 -21.23 5.39
C ARG A 256 -36.45 -20.69 5.71
N VAL A 257 -36.40 -19.42 6.10
CA VAL A 257 -35.18 -18.68 6.40
C VAL A 257 -35.22 -18.24 7.85
N TYR A 258 -34.25 -18.72 8.62
CA TYR A 258 -34.01 -18.26 10.00
C TYR A 258 -32.88 -17.26 10.00
N THR A 259 -33.11 -16.07 10.52
CA THR A 259 -32.10 -15.02 10.59
C THR A 259 -31.74 -14.75 12.04
N ILE A 260 -30.47 -14.91 12.39
CA ILE A 260 -29.90 -14.44 13.66
C ILE A 260 -29.03 -13.22 13.37
N GLY A 261 -29.46 -12.06 13.88
CA GLY A 261 -28.73 -10.80 13.74
C GLY A 261 -28.06 -10.39 15.06
N PHE A 262 -26.85 -9.85 14.99
CA PHE A 262 -26.15 -9.32 16.17
C PHE A 262 -25.13 -8.23 15.79
N SER A 263 -24.61 -7.55 16.81
CA SER A 263 -23.51 -6.60 16.67
C SER A 263 -22.35 -7.02 17.56
N ALA A 264 -21.13 -6.88 17.02
CA ALA A 264 -19.88 -7.10 17.73
C ALA A 264 -19.05 -5.81 17.71
N TYR A 265 -18.44 -5.42 18.82
CA TYR A 265 -17.68 -4.18 18.91
C TYR A 265 -16.20 -4.33 18.51
N ASN A 266 -15.73 -5.56 18.31
CA ASN A 266 -14.39 -5.89 17.83
C ASN A 266 -14.34 -7.32 17.28
N THR A 267 -13.20 -7.70 16.70
CA THR A 267 -12.95 -9.02 16.09
C THR A 267 -13.08 -10.18 17.08
N GLU A 268 -12.63 -10.01 18.33
CA GLU A 268 -12.71 -11.07 19.35
C GLU A 268 -14.17 -11.42 19.66
N THR A 269 -15.02 -10.41 19.83
CA THR A 269 -16.46 -10.59 20.09
C THR A 269 -17.16 -11.16 18.87
N LEU A 270 -16.78 -10.72 17.67
CA LEU A 270 -17.28 -11.25 16.40
C LEU A 270 -17.04 -12.76 16.29
N ILE A 271 -15.79 -13.19 16.48
CA ILE A 271 -15.42 -14.61 16.40
C ILE A 271 -16.12 -15.42 17.50
N SER A 272 -16.21 -14.89 18.72
CA SER A 272 -16.91 -15.57 19.82
C SER A 272 -18.40 -15.79 19.51
N GLN A 273 -19.09 -14.77 18.99
CA GLN A 273 -20.50 -14.85 18.64
C GLN A 273 -20.74 -15.73 17.41
N LEU A 274 -19.91 -15.63 16.37
CA LEU A 274 -19.97 -16.51 15.20
C LEU A 274 -19.77 -17.97 15.60
N ASN A 275 -18.75 -18.28 16.42
CA ASN A 275 -18.52 -19.63 16.92
C ASN A 275 -19.73 -20.17 17.70
N SER A 276 -20.38 -19.34 18.52
CA SER A 276 -21.60 -19.71 19.24
C SER A 276 -22.77 -19.98 18.30
N VAL A 277 -23.01 -19.10 17.32
CA VAL A 277 -24.12 -19.22 16.36
C VAL A 277 -23.90 -20.39 15.42
N LEU A 278 -22.67 -20.63 14.97
CA LEU A 278 -22.30 -21.70 14.05
C LEU A 278 -21.96 -23.02 14.74
N GLN A 279 -22.06 -23.09 16.08
CA GLN A 279 -21.77 -24.28 16.89
C GLN A 279 -20.38 -24.88 16.61
N THR A 280 -19.37 -24.02 16.52
CA THR A 280 -17.99 -24.37 16.20
C THR A 280 -17.00 -23.62 17.10
N LYS A 281 -15.71 -23.91 16.95
CA LYS A 281 -14.59 -23.15 17.52
C LYS A 281 -13.58 -22.74 16.45
N ASN A 282 -13.89 -23.02 15.19
CA ASN A 282 -12.93 -22.94 14.10
C ASN A 282 -13.05 -21.64 13.31
N CYS A 283 -14.06 -20.79 13.56
CA CYS A 283 -14.20 -19.54 12.81
C CYS A 283 -12.97 -18.65 12.97
N GLU A 284 -12.52 -18.06 11.86
CA GLU A 284 -11.42 -17.11 11.82
C GLU A 284 -11.86 -15.85 11.07
N PHE A 285 -11.42 -14.70 11.59
CA PHE A 285 -11.58 -13.41 10.93
C PHE A 285 -10.36 -12.55 11.29
N GLU A 286 -9.57 -12.20 10.29
CA GLU A 286 -8.37 -11.39 10.47
C GLU A 286 -8.38 -10.22 9.51
N VAL A 287 -7.91 -9.06 9.98
CA VAL A 287 -7.76 -7.84 9.17
C VAL A 287 -6.33 -7.38 9.34
N ALA A 288 -5.63 -7.22 8.22
CA ALA A 288 -4.29 -6.68 8.15
C ALA A 288 -4.26 -5.50 7.17
N GLU A 289 -3.44 -4.51 7.47
CA GLU A 289 -3.24 -3.34 6.62
C GLU A 289 -1.77 -3.10 6.35
N THR A 290 -1.45 -2.74 5.12
CA THR A 290 -0.07 -2.49 4.66
C THR A 290 -0.07 -1.35 3.66
N GLY A 291 0.94 -0.47 3.70
CA GLY A 291 1.12 0.55 2.65
C GLY A 291 1.44 -0.07 1.28
N ASP A 292 1.08 0.63 0.21
CA ASP A 292 1.48 0.28 -1.15
C ASP A 292 2.96 0.66 -1.36
N GLU A 293 3.78 -0.30 -1.79
CA GLU A 293 5.23 -0.10 -2.01
C GLU A 293 5.53 0.88 -3.16
N SER A 294 4.61 1.01 -4.12
CA SER A 294 4.78 1.80 -5.34
C SER A 294 4.18 3.20 -5.23
N ASP A 295 3.15 3.38 -4.39
CA ASP A 295 2.44 4.65 -4.21
C ASP A 295 2.22 4.97 -2.72
N PRO A 296 2.92 5.98 -2.16
CA PRO A 296 2.76 6.34 -0.75
C PRO A 296 1.40 6.97 -0.42
N PHE A 297 0.50 7.13 -1.38
CA PHE A 297 -0.85 7.61 -1.13
C PHE A 297 -1.89 6.50 -1.23
N ARG A 298 -1.45 5.24 -1.15
CA ARG A 298 -2.33 4.07 -1.17
C ARG A 298 -1.93 3.06 -0.10
N ALA A 299 -2.93 2.34 0.40
CA ALA A 299 -2.75 1.19 1.27
C ALA A 299 -3.67 0.04 0.86
N HIS A 300 -3.25 -1.16 1.24
CA HIS A 300 -3.99 -2.39 1.09
C HIS A 300 -4.60 -2.81 2.42
N LYS A 301 -5.81 -3.36 2.36
CA LYS A 301 -6.48 -4.02 3.47
C LYS A 301 -6.75 -5.47 3.07
N GLU A 302 -6.11 -6.39 3.76
CA GLU A 302 -6.25 -7.82 3.58
C GLU A 302 -7.20 -8.36 4.66
N ILE A 303 -8.26 -9.04 4.23
CA ILE A 303 -9.28 -9.61 5.12
C ILE A 303 -9.30 -11.12 4.91
N THR A 304 -8.99 -11.89 5.94
CA THR A 304 -9.06 -13.35 5.92
C THR A 304 -10.30 -13.82 6.65
N ILE A 305 -11.10 -14.67 6.00
CA ILE A 305 -12.36 -15.18 6.54
C ILE A 305 -12.38 -16.71 6.42
N TYR A 306 -12.74 -17.37 7.51
CA TYR A 306 -13.12 -18.78 7.52
C TYR A 306 -14.32 -18.95 8.46
N LEU A 307 -15.45 -19.39 7.93
CA LEU A 307 -16.64 -19.72 8.72
C LEU A 307 -16.91 -21.22 8.58
N ASP A 308 -17.09 -21.87 9.72
CA ASP A 308 -17.35 -23.29 9.76
C ASP A 308 -18.86 -23.53 9.87
N GLY A 309 -19.48 -23.73 8.71
CA GLY A 309 -20.90 -24.08 8.58
C GLY A 309 -21.18 -25.58 8.77
N SER A 310 -20.17 -26.39 9.10
CA SER A 310 -20.30 -27.85 9.09
C SER A 310 -21.38 -28.34 10.03
N TYR A 311 -21.66 -27.72 11.18
CA TYR A 311 -22.73 -28.22 12.06
C TYR A 311 -24.13 -28.24 11.39
N PHE A 312 -24.38 -27.34 10.44
CA PHE A 312 -25.69 -27.12 9.81
C PHE A 312 -25.76 -27.60 8.36
N LEU A 313 -24.63 -27.64 7.65
CA LEU A 313 -24.58 -27.94 6.23
C LEU A 313 -24.06 -29.34 5.97
N ASP A 314 -24.61 -29.99 4.95
CA ASP A 314 -24.11 -31.26 4.44
C ASP A 314 -23.52 -31.07 3.05
N PHE A 315 -22.20 -30.98 2.97
CA PHE A 315 -21.48 -30.73 1.72
C PHE A 315 -21.39 -31.96 0.82
N ALA A 316 -21.84 -33.13 1.28
CA ALA A 316 -22.10 -34.30 0.43
C ALA A 316 -23.25 -34.05 -0.56
N LYS A 317 -24.24 -33.27 -0.12
CA LYS A 317 -25.46 -33.01 -0.89
C LYS A 317 -25.18 -31.98 -2.00
N GLU A 318 -25.53 -32.35 -3.22
CA GLU A 318 -25.49 -31.44 -4.35
C GLU A 318 -26.41 -30.22 -4.10
N GLY A 319 -25.91 -29.02 -4.38
CA GLY A 319 -26.65 -27.78 -4.17
C GLY A 319 -26.48 -27.16 -2.77
N THR A 320 -25.72 -27.78 -1.85
CA THR A 320 -25.38 -27.15 -0.57
C THR A 320 -24.47 -25.93 -0.76
N GLU A 321 -24.85 -24.80 -0.18
CA GLU A 321 -24.13 -23.52 -0.32
C GLU A 321 -23.78 -22.87 1.01
N LEU A 322 -22.50 -22.52 1.19
CA LEU A 322 -22.04 -21.62 2.23
C LEU A 322 -21.65 -20.29 1.58
N VAL A 323 -22.31 -19.21 1.97
CA VAL A 323 -22.18 -17.90 1.32
C VAL A 323 -21.67 -16.88 2.33
N TYR A 324 -20.57 -16.20 1.99
CA TYR A 324 -20.09 -15.04 2.73
C TYR A 324 -20.47 -13.77 1.96
N LEU A 325 -21.05 -12.80 2.66
CA LEU A 325 -21.28 -11.47 2.15
C LEU A 325 -20.59 -10.47 3.08
N LEU A 326 -19.48 -9.90 2.63
CA LEU A 326 -18.77 -8.85 3.35
C LEU A 326 -19.11 -7.49 2.75
N LYS A 327 -19.53 -6.55 3.59
CA LYS A 327 -19.72 -5.14 3.26
C LYS A 327 -18.71 -4.30 4.01
N THR A 328 -17.97 -3.47 3.29
CA THR A 328 -17.00 -2.51 3.82
C THR A 328 -17.32 -1.11 3.32
N SER A 329 -16.66 -0.07 3.82
CA SER A 329 -16.83 1.31 3.33
C SER A 329 -16.67 1.41 1.80
N SER A 330 -17.48 2.25 1.16
CA SER A 330 -17.39 2.56 -0.27
C SER A 330 -16.06 3.22 -0.67
N GLU A 331 -15.28 3.71 0.30
CA GLU A 331 -13.92 4.23 0.07
C GLU A 331 -12.92 3.13 -0.31
N TYR A 332 -13.20 1.88 0.03
CA TYR A 332 -12.39 0.73 -0.37
C TYR A 332 -12.71 0.31 -1.80
N SER A 333 -11.68 0.07 -2.60
CA SER A 333 -11.78 -0.55 -3.92
C SER A 333 -11.43 -2.03 -3.83
N PHE A 334 -12.28 -2.90 -4.38
CA PHE A 334 -11.99 -4.33 -4.50
C PHE A 334 -10.81 -4.56 -5.45
N ASN A 335 -9.87 -5.41 -5.04
CA ASN A 335 -8.72 -5.81 -5.85
C ASN A 335 -8.82 -7.29 -6.25
N ASP A 336 -8.85 -8.21 -5.29
CA ASP A 336 -8.90 -9.65 -5.54
C ASP A 336 -9.54 -10.43 -4.38
N CYS A 337 -9.96 -11.67 -4.67
CA CYS A 337 -10.42 -12.64 -3.69
C CYS A 337 -9.79 -14.01 -4.01
N GLN A 338 -9.00 -14.54 -3.07
CA GLN A 338 -8.25 -15.77 -3.25
C GLN A 338 -8.71 -16.87 -2.30
N SER A 339 -8.67 -18.10 -2.80
CA SER A 339 -8.87 -19.31 -2.03
C SER A 339 -7.56 -19.75 -1.40
N VAL A 340 -7.54 -19.94 -0.08
CA VAL A 340 -6.35 -20.43 0.64
C VAL A 340 -6.27 -21.95 0.60
N THR A 341 -7.42 -22.64 0.66
CA THR A 341 -7.46 -24.12 0.71
C THR A 341 -7.92 -24.74 -0.60
N GLY A 342 -8.41 -23.95 -1.56
CA GLY A 342 -8.82 -24.40 -2.89
C GLY A 342 -10.28 -24.85 -2.98
N PHE A 343 -11.13 -24.43 -2.03
CA PHE A 343 -12.56 -24.76 -2.02
C PHE A 343 -13.47 -23.57 -2.38
N LEU A 344 -12.94 -22.43 -2.80
CA LEU A 344 -13.74 -21.31 -3.29
C LEU A 344 -14.43 -21.71 -4.60
N LYS A 345 -15.75 -21.67 -4.64
CA LYS A 345 -16.51 -22.01 -5.86
C LYS A 345 -16.56 -20.82 -6.80
N ASN A 346 -16.95 -19.66 -6.30
CA ASN A 346 -16.97 -18.41 -7.04
C ASN A 346 -17.01 -17.20 -6.09
N TYR A 347 -16.74 -16.02 -6.65
CA TYR A 347 -16.97 -14.75 -5.98
C TYR A 347 -17.45 -13.69 -6.97
N SER A 348 -18.07 -12.63 -6.44
CA SER A 348 -18.39 -11.41 -7.17
C SER A 348 -18.29 -10.21 -6.23
N PHE A 349 -18.20 -9.01 -6.79
CA PHE A 349 -18.18 -7.78 -6.01
C PHE A 349 -19.13 -6.76 -6.63
N ASP A 350 -19.61 -5.85 -5.79
CA ASP A 350 -20.43 -4.72 -6.16
C ASP A 350 -20.00 -3.49 -5.36
N ASN A 351 -20.07 -2.31 -5.95
CA ASN A 351 -19.73 -1.06 -5.26
C ASN A 351 -20.86 -0.06 -5.47
N ASP A 352 -21.47 0.36 -4.37
CA ASP A 352 -22.52 1.38 -4.35
C ASP A 352 -22.08 2.61 -3.55
N ASP A 353 -22.93 3.64 -3.49
CA ASP A 353 -22.64 4.90 -2.80
C ASP A 353 -22.36 4.73 -1.28
N LYS A 354 -22.57 3.54 -0.72
CA LYS A 354 -22.48 3.24 0.71
C LYS A 354 -21.48 2.15 1.04
N TYR A 355 -21.36 1.12 0.20
CA TYR A 355 -20.57 -0.05 0.49
C TYR A 355 -19.84 -0.61 -0.73
N THR A 356 -18.64 -1.11 -0.47
CA THR A 356 -18.01 -2.15 -1.29
C THR A 356 -18.41 -3.51 -0.73
N SER A 357 -19.15 -4.27 -1.53
CA SER A 357 -19.71 -5.58 -1.17
C SER A 357 -18.98 -6.70 -1.91
N VAL A 358 -18.55 -7.73 -1.18
CA VAL A 358 -17.91 -8.93 -1.73
C VAL A 358 -18.76 -10.14 -1.37
N TYR A 359 -19.23 -10.85 -2.39
CA TYR A 359 -20.04 -12.06 -2.29
C TYR A 359 -19.17 -13.26 -2.64
N MET A 360 -19.11 -14.26 -1.78
CA MET A 360 -18.28 -15.46 -1.98
C MET A 360 -19.12 -16.70 -1.72
N ASN A 361 -19.15 -17.63 -2.67
CA ASN A 361 -19.71 -18.97 -2.48
C ASN A 361 -18.54 -19.93 -2.22
N VAL A 362 -18.48 -20.43 -1.00
CA VAL A 362 -17.35 -21.22 -0.51
C VAL A 362 -17.77 -22.68 -0.31
N GLY A 363 -16.80 -23.57 -0.50
CA GLY A 363 -16.92 -24.96 -0.15
C GLY A 363 -16.69 -25.23 1.35
N PRO A 364 -16.74 -26.51 1.74
CA PRO A 364 -16.83 -26.97 3.13
C PRO A 364 -15.76 -26.48 4.11
N SER A 365 -14.60 -26.07 3.62
CA SER A 365 -13.44 -25.76 4.44
C SER A 365 -12.63 -24.59 3.87
N ASP A 366 -13.22 -23.75 3.02
CA ASP A 366 -12.42 -22.69 2.44
C ASP A 366 -12.18 -21.51 3.37
N LYS A 367 -10.90 -21.23 3.55
CA LYS A 367 -10.42 -19.94 4.04
C LYS A 367 -10.20 -19.05 2.84
N VAL A 368 -10.81 -17.87 2.84
CA VAL A 368 -10.71 -16.90 1.75
C VAL A 368 -9.97 -15.66 2.21
N GLN A 369 -9.20 -15.07 1.30
CA GLN A 369 -8.49 -13.82 1.52
C GLN A 369 -8.99 -12.78 0.52
N ILE A 370 -9.43 -11.63 1.02
CA ILE A 370 -9.96 -10.51 0.24
C ILE A 370 -8.95 -9.37 0.33
N SER A 371 -8.51 -8.91 -0.84
CA SER A 371 -7.63 -7.75 -0.97
C SER A 371 -8.45 -6.53 -1.37
N LEU A 372 -8.42 -5.49 -0.55
CA LEU A 372 -9.01 -4.18 -0.81
C LEU A 372 -7.91 -3.12 -0.87
N THR A 373 -8.14 -2.03 -1.60
CA THR A 373 -7.22 -0.89 -1.65
C THR A 373 -7.95 0.40 -1.34
N TYR A 374 -7.30 1.33 -0.65
CA TYR A 374 -7.84 2.66 -0.38
C TYR A 374 -6.77 3.75 -0.48
N ALA A 375 -7.22 4.99 -0.62
CA ALA A 375 -6.34 6.15 -0.66
C ALA A 375 -5.93 6.56 0.75
N ILE A 376 -4.67 6.94 0.91
CA ILE A 376 -4.18 7.63 2.11
C ILE A 376 -4.21 9.13 1.83
N ASP A 377 -5.07 9.82 2.57
CA ASP A 377 -5.18 11.26 2.48
C ASP A 377 -4.02 11.95 3.19
N ILE A 378 -3.63 13.11 2.66
CA ILE A 378 -2.76 14.04 3.36
C ILE A 378 -3.68 14.91 4.22
N GLN A 379 -3.48 14.93 5.53
CA GLN A 379 -4.33 15.74 6.41
C GLN A 379 -4.24 17.23 6.04
N LYS A 380 -3.01 17.74 5.86
CA LYS A 380 -2.76 19.16 5.58
C LYS A 380 -1.42 19.36 4.88
N ILE A 381 -1.31 20.42 4.08
CA ILE A 381 -0.04 20.89 3.53
C ILE A 381 0.21 22.33 3.97
N GLU A 382 1.39 22.64 4.49
CA GLU A 382 1.86 24.02 4.71
C GLU A 382 3.03 24.34 3.78
N ILE A 383 2.92 25.46 3.05
CA ILE A 383 3.97 25.96 2.17
C ILE A 383 4.38 27.35 2.66
N GLY A 384 5.65 27.51 3.04
CA GLY A 384 6.20 28.78 3.48
C GLY A 384 7.29 29.28 2.55
N THR A 385 7.18 30.51 2.03
CA THR A 385 8.25 31.22 1.31
C THR A 385 8.77 32.37 2.18
N ASN A 386 10.02 32.27 2.65
CA ASN A 386 10.68 33.31 3.44
C ASN A 386 11.70 34.08 2.58
N VAL A 387 11.51 35.39 2.49
CA VAL A 387 12.39 36.32 1.80
C VAL A 387 13.29 36.99 2.83
N ASN A 388 14.49 36.45 3.05
CA ASN A 388 15.48 37.07 3.94
C ASN A 388 16.19 38.24 3.23
N SER A 389 16.54 38.06 1.96
CA SER A 389 17.12 39.08 1.08
C SER A 389 16.89 38.75 -0.40
N GLU A 390 17.37 39.59 -1.32
CA GLU A 390 17.32 39.29 -2.77
C GLU A 390 18.07 38.01 -3.14
N THR A 391 19.08 37.64 -2.34
CA THR A 391 19.96 36.49 -2.60
C THR A 391 19.86 35.41 -1.52
N ALA A 392 18.78 35.41 -0.74
CA ALA A 392 18.57 34.43 0.32
C ALA A 392 17.07 34.19 0.47
N LEU A 393 16.60 33.18 -0.25
CA LEU A 393 15.23 32.71 -0.22
C LEU A 393 15.19 31.31 0.38
N GLU A 394 14.20 31.07 1.22
CA GLU A 394 13.93 29.75 1.78
C GLU A 394 12.49 29.38 1.47
N ARG A 395 12.27 28.17 0.93
CA ARG A 395 10.94 27.56 0.84
C ARG A 395 10.84 26.35 1.75
N THR A 396 9.71 26.20 2.41
CA THR A 396 9.38 25.06 3.25
C THR A 396 8.11 24.41 2.72
N LEU A 397 8.10 23.09 2.59
CA LEU A 397 6.94 22.28 2.26
C LEU A 397 6.75 21.25 3.38
N SER A 398 5.68 21.39 4.15
CA SER A 398 5.35 20.52 5.27
C SER A 398 4.09 19.72 4.96
N PHE A 399 4.20 18.40 5.00
CA PHE A 399 3.10 17.46 4.76
C PHE A 399 2.71 16.80 6.09
N PHE A 400 1.43 16.86 6.43
CA PHE A 400 0.88 16.36 7.69
C PHE A 400 0.03 15.12 7.41
N PHE A 401 0.26 14.07 8.18
CA PHE A 401 -0.50 12.82 8.14
C PHE A 401 -1.01 12.50 9.54
N ASP A 402 -2.17 11.85 9.61
CA ASP A 402 -2.55 11.15 10.82
C ASP A 402 -1.47 10.11 11.20
N VAL A 403 -1.27 9.87 12.49
CA VAL A 403 -0.21 8.96 12.96
C VAL A 403 -0.45 7.52 12.54
N GLU A 404 -1.71 7.06 12.47
CA GLU A 404 -2.06 5.72 12.02
C GLU A 404 -1.78 5.56 10.52
N GLN A 405 -2.18 6.54 9.71
CA GLN A 405 -1.88 6.57 8.28
C GLN A 405 -0.37 6.65 8.01
N ALA A 406 0.35 7.47 8.78
CA ALA A 406 1.80 7.59 8.67
C ALA A 406 2.53 6.29 9.05
N ALA A 407 1.95 5.46 9.92
CA ALA A 407 2.52 4.13 10.22
C ALA A 407 2.45 3.19 9.01
N LEU A 408 1.46 3.37 8.12
CA LEU A 408 1.32 2.56 6.91
C LEU A 408 2.22 3.03 5.77
N THR A 409 2.35 4.35 5.56
CA THR A 409 3.04 4.90 4.37
C THR A 409 4.34 5.66 4.65
N GLY A 410 4.65 5.95 5.92
CA GLY A 410 5.66 6.93 6.28
C GLY A 410 7.05 6.70 5.67
N GLU A 411 7.50 5.44 5.57
CA GLU A 411 8.78 5.09 4.96
C GLU A 411 8.77 5.29 3.42
N ASN A 412 7.67 4.92 2.76
CA ASN A 412 7.50 5.08 1.32
C ASN A 412 7.36 6.56 0.96
N PHE A 413 6.63 7.33 1.76
CA PHE A 413 6.49 8.77 1.58
C PHE A 413 7.84 9.48 1.78
N GLU A 414 8.57 9.16 2.86
CA GLU A 414 9.91 9.70 3.08
C GLU A 414 10.88 9.35 1.93
N SER A 415 10.83 8.13 1.43
CA SER A 415 11.62 7.71 0.27
C SER A 415 11.25 8.50 -0.99
N LYS A 416 9.96 8.74 -1.25
CA LYS A 416 9.49 9.59 -2.36
C LYS A 416 10.01 11.02 -2.23
N LEU A 417 10.00 11.60 -1.01
CA LEU A 417 10.58 12.93 -0.78
C LEU A 417 12.08 12.94 -1.09
N ARG A 418 12.84 11.99 -0.52
CA ARG A 418 14.30 11.89 -0.69
C ARG A 418 14.71 11.68 -2.14
N ALA A 419 13.97 10.89 -2.90
CA ALA A 419 14.21 10.67 -4.32
C ALA A 419 14.09 11.95 -5.17
N ARG A 420 13.36 12.96 -4.67
CA ARG A 420 13.15 14.24 -5.35
C ARG A 420 14.00 15.38 -4.80
N MET A 421 14.79 15.14 -3.75
CA MET A 421 15.69 16.13 -3.17
C MET A 421 16.92 16.38 -4.04
N ASP A 422 17.47 17.59 -3.95
CA ASP A 422 18.69 18.02 -4.63
C ASP A 422 19.60 18.83 -3.69
N GLU A 423 20.74 19.32 -4.20
CA GLU A 423 21.66 20.17 -3.45
C GLU A 423 20.95 21.42 -2.88
N GLY A 424 21.19 21.68 -1.59
CA GLY A 424 20.57 22.78 -0.86
C GLY A 424 19.16 22.48 -0.33
N MET A 425 18.72 21.22 -0.39
CA MET A 425 17.49 20.75 0.25
C MET A 425 17.77 19.95 1.53
N THR A 426 16.92 20.10 2.55
CA THR A 426 16.93 19.26 3.75
C THR A 426 15.55 18.68 4.02
N LEU A 427 15.50 17.50 4.64
CA LEU A 427 14.27 16.85 5.08
C LEU A 427 14.35 16.63 6.58
N GLU A 428 13.34 17.13 7.29
CA GLU A 428 13.11 16.92 8.72
C GLU A 428 11.77 16.21 8.89
N SER A 429 11.72 15.19 9.75
CA SER A 429 10.46 14.56 10.16
C SER A 429 10.28 14.70 11.67
N GLY A 430 9.04 14.84 12.10
CA GLY A 430 8.69 15.04 13.50
C GLY A 430 7.22 14.77 13.76
N GLU A 431 6.78 15.02 14.98
CA GLU A 431 5.38 14.92 15.38
C GLU A 431 4.93 16.25 15.97
N THR A 432 3.75 16.70 15.60
CA THR A 432 3.16 17.95 16.09
C THR A 432 1.65 17.77 16.14
N ASP A 433 1.04 18.12 17.27
CA ASP A 433 -0.41 18.02 17.49
C ASP A 433 -1.03 16.64 17.19
N GLY A 434 -0.28 15.56 17.46
CA GLY A 434 -0.74 14.20 17.18
C GLY A 434 -0.70 13.80 15.70
N MET A 435 -0.05 14.60 14.84
CA MET A 435 0.19 14.29 13.43
C MET A 435 1.67 14.05 13.17
N LYS A 436 1.96 13.15 12.23
CA LYS A 436 3.29 13.01 11.64
C LYS A 436 3.51 14.11 10.62
N VAL A 437 4.66 14.77 10.69
CA VAL A 437 5.00 15.88 9.79
C VAL A 437 6.32 15.61 9.08
N TYR A 438 6.32 15.79 7.76
CA TYR A 438 7.51 15.77 6.93
C TYR A 438 7.74 17.15 6.34
N THR A 439 8.86 17.78 6.65
CA THR A 439 9.20 19.13 6.20
C THR A 439 10.42 19.13 5.31
N VAL A 440 10.23 19.52 4.06
CA VAL A 440 11.32 19.78 3.11
C VAL A 440 11.64 21.26 3.11
N ARG A 441 12.91 21.60 3.32
CA ARG A 441 13.42 22.97 3.21
C ARG A 441 14.26 23.10 1.94
N ILE A 442 14.03 24.14 1.16
CA ILE A 442 14.72 24.44 -0.09
C ILE A 442 15.37 25.82 0.06
N GLN A 443 16.69 25.87 0.02
CA GLN A 443 17.45 27.12 0.01
C GLN A 443 17.76 27.56 -1.43
N ALA A 444 17.59 28.84 -1.72
CA ALA A 444 17.87 29.40 -3.04
C ALA A 444 18.47 30.81 -2.99
N ASP A 445 19.33 31.08 -3.97
CA ASP A 445 20.05 32.36 -4.09
C ASP A 445 19.34 33.36 -5.02
N SER A 446 18.27 32.95 -5.71
CA SER A 446 17.44 33.85 -6.51
C SER A 446 16.03 33.28 -6.70
N PRO A 447 15.05 34.10 -7.16
CA PRO A 447 13.72 33.61 -7.51
C PRO A 447 13.75 32.54 -8.61
N GLU A 448 14.65 32.68 -9.59
CA GLU A 448 14.84 31.70 -10.66
C GLU A 448 15.37 30.36 -10.11
N ASP A 449 16.36 30.39 -9.23
CA ASP A 449 16.90 29.20 -8.56
C ASP A 449 15.82 28.50 -7.70
N LEU A 450 15.02 29.28 -6.95
CA LEU A 450 13.93 28.73 -6.15
C LEU A 450 12.85 28.08 -7.03
N SER A 451 12.54 28.69 -8.17
CA SER A 451 11.57 28.17 -9.15
C SER A 451 12.02 26.83 -9.72
N LEU A 452 13.29 26.75 -10.14
CA LEU A 452 13.90 25.53 -10.67
C LEU A 452 13.88 24.40 -9.62
N LYS A 453 14.36 24.69 -8.41
CA LYS A 453 14.41 23.71 -7.32
C LYS A 453 13.02 23.24 -6.88
N THR A 454 12.05 24.16 -6.76
CA THR A 454 10.67 23.81 -6.40
C THR A 454 10.02 22.95 -7.48
N THR A 455 10.15 23.35 -8.75
CA THR A 455 9.62 22.58 -9.88
C THR A 455 10.24 21.18 -9.90
N LYS A 456 11.57 21.08 -9.78
CA LYS A 456 12.27 19.78 -9.77
C LYS A 456 11.75 18.87 -8.65
N PHE A 457 11.55 19.43 -7.46
CA PHE A 457 11.04 18.70 -6.31
C PHE A 457 9.57 18.23 -6.48
N LEU A 458 8.69 19.09 -7.01
CA LEU A 458 7.26 18.76 -7.15
C LEU A 458 6.95 17.91 -8.39
N ASP A 459 7.72 18.06 -9.47
CA ASP A 459 7.51 17.33 -10.72
C ASP A 459 8.35 16.05 -10.81
N GLY A 460 9.42 15.93 -10.01
CA GLY A 460 10.39 14.82 -10.09
C GLY A 460 11.41 14.95 -11.24
N SER A 461 11.20 15.92 -12.14
CA SER A 461 12.14 16.32 -13.20
C SER A 461 11.87 17.77 -13.57
N ALA A 462 12.90 18.59 -13.71
CA ALA A 462 12.76 19.96 -14.22
C ALA A 462 13.43 20.10 -15.59
N ASN A 463 12.66 20.53 -16.58
CA ASN A 463 13.18 21.19 -17.78
C ASN A 463 13.17 22.69 -17.49
N GLU A 464 14.31 23.38 -17.68
CA GLU A 464 14.41 24.83 -17.45
C GLU A 464 13.43 25.63 -18.33
N GLU A 465 12.96 25.05 -19.44
CA GLU A 465 12.03 25.68 -20.38
C GLU A 465 10.53 25.48 -20.02
N GLU A 466 10.19 24.60 -19.08
CA GLU A 466 8.80 24.27 -18.71
C GLU A 466 8.60 24.22 -17.19
N LEU A 467 8.88 25.34 -16.50
CA LEU A 467 8.68 25.44 -15.05
C LEU A 467 7.18 25.47 -14.69
N THR A 468 6.75 24.51 -13.88
CA THR A 468 5.36 24.44 -13.36
C THR A 468 5.18 25.20 -12.06
N SER A 469 6.26 25.53 -11.35
CA SER A 469 6.24 26.34 -10.14
C SER A 469 7.25 27.48 -10.28
N ILE A 470 6.75 28.72 -10.31
CA ILE A 470 7.50 29.91 -10.66
C ILE A 470 7.32 30.98 -9.59
N LEU A 471 8.43 31.42 -8.99
CA LEU A 471 8.53 32.65 -8.23
C LEU A 471 9.20 33.71 -9.11
N THR A 472 8.47 34.77 -9.44
CA THR A 472 9.02 35.94 -10.14
C THR A 472 8.99 37.19 -9.28
N GLY A 473 9.79 38.18 -9.67
CA GLY A 473 9.84 39.48 -9.02
C GLY A 473 11.13 39.67 -8.22
N GLY A 474 11.04 40.43 -7.14
CA GLY A 474 12.20 40.84 -6.35
C GLY A 474 12.09 42.27 -5.87
N LYS A 475 13.23 42.87 -5.53
CA LYS A 475 13.25 44.26 -5.10
C LYS A 475 12.95 45.18 -6.26
N SER A 476 12.14 46.20 -6.01
CA SER A 476 11.80 47.19 -7.02
C SER A 476 13.05 47.88 -7.58
N SER A 477 13.21 47.80 -8.90
CA SER A 477 14.24 48.53 -9.65
C SER A 477 14.04 50.06 -9.60
N LYS A 478 12.82 50.51 -9.29
CA LYS A 478 12.50 51.93 -9.09
C LYS A 478 13.05 52.37 -7.73
N LYS A 479 14.23 53.00 -7.74
CA LYS A 479 14.81 53.66 -6.55
C LYS A 479 13.89 54.78 -6.05
N GLN A 480 13.05 54.47 -5.07
CA GLN A 480 12.18 55.44 -4.42
C GLN A 480 12.85 56.07 -3.21
N LEU A 481 12.59 57.36 -3.02
CA LEU A 481 13.20 58.16 -1.96
C LEU A 481 12.69 57.77 -0.56
N LYS A 482 11.43 57.37 -0.45
CA LYS A 482 10.75 57.16 0.84
C LYS A 482 10.52 55.69 1.19
N ILE A 483 10.42 54.82 0.18
CA ILE A 483 9.97 53.43 0.35
C ILE A 483 10.97 52.49 -0.32
N ARG A 484 11.21 51.33 0.28
CA ARG A 484 11.81 50.16 -0.37
C ARG A 484 10.74 49.11 -0.47
N SER A 485 10.52 48.57 -1.68
CA SER A 485 9.51 47.56 -1.91
C SER A 485 10.08 46.31 -2.55
N TYR A 486 9.52 45.17 -2.15
CA TYR A 486 9.58 43.91 -2.87
C TYR A 486 8.23 43.65 -3.51
N THR A 487 8.23 43.05 -4.69
CA THR A 487 7.01 42.53 -5.32
C THR A 487 7.32 41.13 -5.81
N TYR A 488 6.47 40.17 -5.46
CA TYR A 488 6.61 38.80 -5.89
C TYR A 488 5.28 38.27 -6.44
N GLU A 489 5.39 37.41 -7.44
CA GLU A 489 4.31 36.57 -7.94
C GLU A 489 4.76 35.13 -7.79
N ASP A 490 4.03 34.38 -6.97
CA ASP A 490 4.36 33.00 -6.60
C ASP A 490 3.28 32.05 -7.15
N HIS A 491 3.69 31.25 -8.13
CA HIS A 491 2.92 30.17 -8.73
C HIS A 491 3.49 28.84 -8.26
N ILE A 492 2.68 27.97 -7.64
CA ILE A 492 3.10 26.64 -7.17
C ILE A 492 2.07 25.61 -7.61
N ASN A 493 2.52 24.57 -8.30
CA ASN A 493 1.66 23.47 -8.76
C ASN A 493 2.02 22.16 -8.03
N LEU A 494 1.09 21.63 -7.24
CA LEU A 494 1.24 20.36 -6.52
C LEU A 494 0.65 19.14 -7.25
N GLU A 495 -0.04 19.32 -8.37
CA GLU A 495 -0.83 18.27 -9.05
C GLU A 495 0.01 17.04 -9.38
N LYS A 496 1.21 17.22 -9.95
CA LYS A 496 2.11 16.11 -10.29
C LYS A 496 2.68 15.42 -9.05
N PHE A 497 2.85 16.15 -7.94
CA PHE A 497 3.35 15.57 -6.69
C PHE A 497 2.29 14.69 -6.04
N LEU A 498 1.07 15.23 -5.94
CA LEU A 498 -0.09 14.60 -5.30
C LEU A 498 -0.71 13.50 -6.15
N GLY A 499 -0.68 13.62 -7.48
CA GLY A 499 -1.39 12.70 -8.36
C GLY A 499 -2.90 12.76 -8.07
N SER A 500 -3.44 11.66 -7.53
CA SER A 500 -4.84 11.56 -7.09
C SER A 500 -5.03 11.72 -5.58
N ALA A 501 -3.97 12.01 -4.82
CA ALA A 501 -4.05 12.17 -3.37
C ALA A 501 -4.89 13.39 -2.99
N VAL A 502 -5.73 13.24 -1.98
CA VAL A 502 -6.59 14.31 -1.44
C VAL A 502 -5.90 14.98 -0.27
N VAL A 503 -6.16 16.29 -0.09
CA VAL A 503 -5.70 17.06 1.08
C VAL A 503 -6.91 17.50 1.91
N SER A 504 -7.14 16.86 3.06
CA SER A 504 -8.41 16.94 3.80
C SER A 504 -8.69 18.34 4.38
N ASP A 505 -7.73 18.93 5.09
CA ASP A 505 -7.84 20.27 5.69
C ASP A 505 -7.41 21.40 4.73
N GLY A 506 -6.95 21.04 3.55
CA GLY A 506 -6.45 21.95 2.53
C GLY A 506 -4.99 22.37 2.69
N ILE A 507 -4.62 23.38 1.92
CA ILE A 507 -3.26 23.87 1.73
C ILE A 507 -3.15 25.28 2.30
N VAL A 508 -2.20 25.49 3.20
CA VAL A 508 -1.91 26.79 3.81
C VAL A 508 -0.62 27.34 3.20
N TYR A 509 -0.74 28.46 2.49
CA TYR A 509 0.42 29.18 1.96
C TYR A 509 0.78 30.35 2.88
N ARG A 510 2.08 30.53 3.13
CA ARG A 510 2.63 31.65 3.91
C ARG A 510 3.78 32.31 3.15
N MET A 511 3.76 33.64 3.10
CA MET A 511 4.90 34.41 2.61
C MET A 511 5.38 35.39 3.68
N GLU A 512 6.68 35.34 4.01
CA GLU A 512 7.29 36.20 5.02
C GLU A 512 8.37 37.10 4.39
N TYR A 513 8.21 38.41 4.56
CA TYR A 513 9.19 39.41 4.17
C TYR A 513 10.18 39.72 5.30
N PRO A 514 11.31 40.43 5.04
CA PRO A 514 12.25 40.78 6.09
C PRO A 514 11.58 41.58 7.23
N LYS A 515 12.06 41.40 8.46
CA LYS A 515 11.53 42.14 9.62
C LYS A 515 11.55 43.65 9.38
N GLY A 516 10.46 44.33 9.74
CA GLY A 516 10.27 45.77 9.54
C GLY A 516 9.64 46.16 8.18
N TYR A 517 9.35 45.17 7.34
CA TYR A 517 8.45 45.35 6.20
C TYR A 517 6.99 45.16 6.63
N VAL A 518 6.10 45.85 5.92
CA VAL A 518 4.65 45.64 5.98
C VAL A 518 4.24 44.95 4.68
N ALA A 519 3.63 43.79 4.80
CA ALA A 519 3.22 42.96 3.67
C ALA A 519 1.77 43.25 3.27
N ALA A 520 1.47 43.11 1.98
CA ALA A 520 0.11 43.16 1.46
C ALA A 520 -0.03 42.24 0.24
N PHE A 521 -1.21 41.66 0.06
CA PHE A 521 -1.62 41.05 -1.20
C PHE A 521 -1.92 42.16 -2.23
N GLU A 522 -1.44 41.97 -3.47
CA GLU A 522 -1.81 42.82 -4.61
C GLU A 522 -2.96 42.18 -5.39
N GLU A 523 -2.88 40.86 -5.61
CA GLU A 523 -3.93 40.04 -6.20
C GLU A 523 -3.96 38.67 -5.52
N GLY A 524 -5.17 38.10 -5.40
CA GLY A 524 -5.39 36.77 -4.86
C GLY A 524 -6.87 36.43 -4.82
N GLY A 525 -7.21 35.22 -5.27
CA GLY A 525 -8.59 34.69 -5.29
C GLY A 525 -8.88 33.61 -4.25
N HIS A 526 -7.97 33.38 -3.29
CA HIS A 526 -8.04 32.30 -2.31
C HIS A 526 -8.82 32.69 -1.05
N ALA A 527 -9.33 31.69 -0.33
CA ALA A 527 -10.05 31.90 0.93
C ALA A 527 -9.10 32.34 2.06
N ASP A 528 -9.64 33.05 3.05
CA ASP A 528 -8.99 33.40 4.31
C ASP A 528 -7.60 34.05 4.19
N MET A 529 -7.54 35.15 3.43
CA MET A 529 -6.33 35.98 3.33
C MET A 529 -6.12 36.83 4.59
N VAL A 530 -5.01 36.58 5.27
CA VAL A 530 -4.63 37.27 6.50
C VAL A 530 -3.27 37.93 6.33
N THR A 531 -3.15 39.17 6.79
CA THR A 531 -1.90 39.93 6.79
C THR A 531 -1.52 40.36 8.20
N GLU A 532 -0.32 39.96 8.64
CA GLU A 532 0.20 40.22 9.98
C GLU A 532 1.63 40.75 9.90
N GLY A 533 1.78 42.08 9.93
CA GLY A 533 3.09 42.72 9.86
C GLY A 533 3.81 42.39 8.55
N ASN A 534 4.88 41.61 8.62
CA ASN A 534 5.70 41.17 7.49
C ASN A 534 5.23 39.84 6.88
N ARG A 535 4.14 39.25 7.37
CA ARG A 535 3.66 37.91 6.99
C ARG A 535 2.32 37.97 6.30
N LEU A 536 2.18 37.14 5.27
CA LEU A 536 0.97 36.88 4.51
C LEU A 536 0.60 35.41 4.70
N THR A 537 -0.69 35.12 4.85
CA THR A 537 -1.21 33.75 4.91
C THR A 537 -2.48 33.65 4.10
N CYS A 538 -2.64 32.58 3.33
CA CYS A 538 -3.90 32.24 2.68
C CYS A 538 -4.12 30.73 2.67
N THR A 539 -5.37 30.31 2.61
CA THR A 539 -5.74 28.90 2.61
C THR A 539 -6.55 28.57 1.36
N THR A 540 -6.24 27.44 0.73
CA THR A 540 -6.93 26.97 -0.47
C THR A 540 -7.09 25.45 -0.44
N ARG A 541 -8.03 24.94 -1.23
CA ARG A 541 -8.13 23.51 -1.56
C ARG A 541 -7.64 23.21 -2.97
N ASP A 542 -7.30 24.24 -3.73
CA ASP A 542 -6.74 24.11 -5.07
C ASP A 542 -5.26 23.67 -4.96
N PRO A 543 -4.84 22.57 -5.62
CA PRO A 543 -3.44 22.17 -5.67
C PRO A 543 -2.54 23.19 -6.40
N VAL A 544 -3.13 24.17 -7.08
CA VAL A 544 -2.44 25.28 -7.73
C VAL A 544 -2.59 26.57 -6.93
N ILE A 545 -1.46 27.09 -6.47
CA ILE A 545 -1.37 28.35 -5.73
C ILE A 545 -0.92 29.45 -6.68
N ASN A 546 -1.62 30.58 -6.63
CA ASN A 546 -1.29 31.81 -7.36
C ASN A 546 -1.43 33.00 -6.42
N VAL A 547 -0.31 33.61 -6.03
CA VAL A 547 -0.31 34.73 -5.09
C VAL A 547 0.57 35.86 -5.61
N GLN A 548 0.00 37.06 -5.71
CA GLN A 548 0.77 38.27 -5.95
C GLN A 548 0.83 39.11 -4.68
N SER A 549 2.05 39.47 -4.28
CA SER A 549 2.29 40.14 -3.00
C SER A 549 3.33 41.24 -3.11
N ARG A 550 3.24 42.20 -2.19
CA ARG A 550 4.27 43.20 -1.96
C ARG A 550 4.67 43.27 -0.49
N GLY A 551 5.92 43.65 -0.27
CA GLY A 551 6.42 44.03 1.05
C GLY A 551 7.04 45.41 0.97
N GLU A 552 6.66 46.34 1.84
CA GLU A 552 7.19 47.70 1.86
C GLU A 552 7.81 48.08 3.21
N THR A 553 8.91 48.82 3.18
CA THR A 553 9.48 49.46 4.38
C THR A 553 9.96 50.87 4.07
N THR A 554 10.20 51.66 5.12
CA THR A 554 10.74 53.02 4.97
C THR A 554 12.18 52.98 4.48
N ASN A 555 12.49 53.73 3.42
CA ASN A 555 13.86 53.91 2.96
C ASN A 555 14.61 54.89 3.87
N VAL A 556 15.12 54.42 5.01
CA VAL A 556 15.80 55.25 6.01
C VAL A 556 16.93 56.09 5.39
N ALA A 557 17.70 55.51 4.46
CA ALA A 557 18.78 56.23 3.78
C ALA A 557 18.25 57.38 2.90
N GLY A 558 17.21 57.12 2.10
CA GLY A 558 16.56 58.14 1.28
C GLY A 558 15.86 59.23 2.10
N VAL A 559 15.20 58.87 3.20
CA VAL A 559 14.57 59.83 4.13
C VAL A 559 15.63 60.67 4.84
N THR A 560 16.73 60.06 5.29
CA THR A 560 17.85 60.78 5.92
C THR A 560 18.51 61.73 4.93
N GLN A 561 18.70 61.31 3.68
CA GLN A 561 19.24 62.16 2.63
C GLN A 561 18.31 63.33 2.29
N LEU A 562 17.00 63.11 2.26
CA LEU A 562 16.01 64.19 2.11
C LEU A 562 16.05 65.17 3.28
N LEU A 563 16.19 64.67 4.52
CA LEU A 563 16.32 65.50 5.71
C LEU A 563 17.60 66.33 5.67
N LEU A 564 18.75 65.72 5.33
CA LEU A 564 20.03 66.41 5.16
C LEU A 564 19.95 67.49 4.07
N TRP A 565 19.24 67.21 2.97
CA TRP A 565 19.00 68.18 1.90
C TRP A 565 18.22 69.40 2.40
N TRP A 566 17.11 69.19 3.11
CA TRP A 566 16.32 70.29 3.68
C TRP A 566 17.09 71.08 4.74
N VAL A 567 17.77 70.40 5.66
CA VAL A 567 18.54 71.05 6.73
C VAL A 567 19.68 71.89 6.14
N SER A 568 20.41 71.36 5.17
CA SER A 568 21.50 72.10 4.49
C SER A 568 21.00 73.28 3.67
N LEU A 569 19.85 73.17 3.00
CA LEU A 569 19.20 74.28 2.29
C LEU A 569 18.81 75.40 3.26
N ILE A 570 18.13 75.06 4.36
CA ILE A 570 17.69 76.02 5.37
C ILE A 570 18.90 76.73 5.99
N LEU A 571 19.93 75.98 6.39
CA LEU A 571 21.17 76.55 6.94
C LEU A 571 21.88 77.49 5.95
N THR A 572 21.92 77.13 4.67
CA THR A 572 22.48 77.97 3.61
C THR A 572 21.69 79.28 3.48
N PHE A 573 20.36 79.22 3.48
CA PHE A 573 19.53 80.42 3.40
C PHE A 573 19.64 81.30 4.65
N VAL A 574 19.60 80.71 5.84
CA VAL A 574 19.73 81.42 7.12
C VAL A 574 21.09 82.11 7.23
N THR A 575 22.18 81.42 6.90
CA THR A 575 23.53 82.00 6.92
C THR A 575 23.71 83.11 5.87
N LEU A 576 23.08 82.98 4.69
CA LEU A 576 23.06 84.03 3.66
C LEU A 576 22.30 85.27 4.14
N VAL A 577 21.13 85.10 4.75
CA VAL A 577 20.32 86.19 5.32
C VAL A 577 21.04 86.90 6.46
N LEU A 578 21.69 86.15 7.36
CA LEU A 578 22.45 86.72 8.48
C LEU A 578 23.69 87.50 8.00
N ASN A 579 24.30 87.09 6.89
CA ASN A 579 25.46 87.78 6.28
C ASN A 579 25.08 88.80 5.20
N LEU A 580 23.80 88.95 4.85
CA LEU A 580 23.34 89.73 3.70
C LEU A 580 23.73 91.22 3.78
N LYS A 581 23.71 91.79 5.00
CA LYS A 581 24.19 93.16 5.26
C LYS A 581 25.69 93.33 5.03
N HIS A 582 26.49 92.33 5.41
CA HIS A 582 27.95 92.35 5.22
C HIS A 582 28.33 92.11 3.75
N ILE A 583 27.63 91.19 3.08
CA ILE A 583 27.82 90.91 1.64
C ILE A 583 27.39 92.11 0.78
N ALA A 584 26.24 92.74 1.07
CA ALA A 584 25.80 93.95 0.38
C ALA A 584 26.72 95.15 0.65
N GLY A 585 27.21 95.29 1.89
CA GLY A 585 28.23 96.27 2.25
C GLY A 585 29.52 96.08 1.45
N TYR A 586 29.95 94.84 1.24
CA TYR A 586 31.11 94.50 0.43
C TYR A 586 30.93 94.82 -1.05
N ILE A 587 29.81 94.44 -1.67
CA ILE A 587 29.54 94.72 -3.09
C ILE A 587 29.58 96.23 -3.34
N ARG A 588 28.99 97.01 -2.45
CA ARG A 588 28.98 98.48 -2.52
C ARG A 588 30.35 99.13 -2.27
N TYR A 589 31.23 98.50 -1.47
CA TYR A 589 32.59 98.97 -1.21
C TYR A 589 33.58 98.58 -2.30
N ARG A 590 33.43 97.38 -2.89
CA ARG A 590 34.31 96.86 -3.95
C ARG A 590 34.16 97.63 -5.26
N GLU A 591 32.98 98.19 -5.52
CA GLU A 591 32.72 99.07 -6.67
C GLU A 591 33.46 100.43 -6.55
N LYS A 592 33.93 100.79 -5.35
CA LYS A 592 34.47 102.13 -5.07
C LYS A 592 35.95 102.18 -4.71
N TYR A 593 36.53 101.15 -4.09
CA TYR A 593 37.94 101.14 -3.67
C TYR A 593 38.56 99.74 -3.78
N LEU A 594 39.41 99.52 -4.80
CA LEU A 594 40.19 98.29 -5.02
C LEU A 594 41.27 98.12 -3.93
N LEU A 595 40.91 97.65 -2.74
CA LEU A 595 41.87 97.33 -1.67
C LEU A 595 41.49 96.03 -0.93
N LYS A 596 42.49 95.15 -0.77
CA LYS A 596 42.44 93.91 0.02
C LYS A 596 42.29 94.24 1.51
N THR A 597 41.20 93.84 2.11
CA THR A 597 41.06 93.69 3.57
C THR A 597 40.43 92.34 3.86
N ASP A 598 40.90 91.66 4.92
CA ASP A 598 40.33 90.37 5.32
C ASP A 598 38.90 90.57 5.84
N LEU A 599 37.97 89.94 5.14
CA LEU A 599 36.60 90.43 5.00
C LEU A 599 35.63 89.98 6.10
N PHE A 600 36.04 89.03 6.94
CA PHE A 600 35.21 88.44 7.98
C PHE A 600 36.08 88.14 9.20
N HIS A 601 35.74 88.64 10.38
CA HIS A 601 36.44 88.35 11.63
C HIS A 601 35.45 87.88 12.72
N GLY A 602 35.90 86.99 13.60
CA GLY A 602 35.14 86.51 14.75
C GLY A 602 33.87 85.73 14.36
N LYS A 603 32.73 86.08 14.97
CA LYS A 603 31.46 85.35 14.84
C LYS A 603 30.94 85.27 13.39
N ASN A 604 31.21 86.28 12.56
CA ASN A 604 30.72 86.31 11.18
C ASN A 604 31.51 85.39 10.24
N GLN A 605 32.81 85.18 10.50
CA GLN A 605 33.62 84.21 9.77
C GLN A 605 33.12 82.79 10.02
N ILE A 606 32.76 82.47 11.28
CA ILE A 606 32.17 81.18 11.65
C ILE A 606 30.83 80.96 10.94
N VAL A 607 29.94 81.95 10.91
CA VAL A 607 28.64 81.85 10.22
C VAL A 607 28.82 81.68 8.72
N LEU A 608 29.80 82.36 8.10
CA LEU A 608 30.13 82.19 6.68
C LEU A 608 30.69 80.79 6.39
N THR A 609 31.60 80.28 7.23
CA THR A 609 32.14 78.92 7.10
C THR A 609 31.03 77.88 7.21
N ILE A 610 30.10 78.03 8.17
CA ILE A 610 28.91 77.16 8.28
C ILE A 610 28.05 77.24 7.02
N GLY A 611 27.88 78.44 6.45
CA GLY A 611 27.13 78.64 5.20
C GLY A 611 27.78 77.96 4.00
N VAL A 612 29.11 78.06 3.85
CA VAL A 612 29.86 77.39 2.77
C VAL A 612 29.79 75.87 2.93
N VAL A 613 30.00 75.34 4.14
CA VAL A 613 29.86 73.90 4.41
C VAL A 613 28.44 73.41 4.12
N SER A 614 27.43 74.17 4.54
CA SER A 614 26.01 73.84 4.28
C SER A 614 25.70 73.85 2.79
N LEU A 615 26.23 74.82 2.04
CA LEU A 615 26.09 74.88 0.59
C LEU A 615 26.77 73.68 -0.10
N THR A 616 27.98 73.29 0.35
CA THR A 616 28.66 72.10 -0.18
C THR A 616 27.86 70.82 0.09
N VAL A 617 27.33 70.64 1.31
CA VAL A 617 26.46 69.52 1.67
C VAL A 617 25.17 69.53 0.84
N PHE A 618 24.57 70.70 0.63
CA PHE A 618 23.38 70.86 -0.20
C PHE A 618 23.63 70.47 -1.65
N VAL A 619 24.74 70.92 -2.26
CA VAL A 619 25.12 70.55 -3.63
C VAL A 619 25.36 69.06 -3.75
N PHE A 620 26.10 68.46 -2.80
CA PHE A 620 26.41 67.03 -2.80
C PHE A 620 25.15 66.17 -2.62
N THR A 621 24.28 66.51 -1.67
CA THR A 621 23.00 65.81 -1.47
C THR A 621 22.05 66.00 -2.65
N SER A 622 22.01 67.18 -3.27
CA SER A 622 21.24 67.43 -4.50
C SER A 622 21.69 66.54 -5.65
N LEU A 623 23.01 66.42 -5.88
CA LEU A 623 23.56 65.53 -6.89
C LEU A 623 23.17 64.06 -6.62
N ARG A 624 23.33 63.60 -5.38
CA ARG A 624 22.91 62.23 -5.01
C ARG A 624 21.40 62.01 -5.20
N LEU A 625 20.55 63.00 -4.91
CA LEU A 625 19.10 62.92 -5.15
C LEU A 625 18.77 62.85 -6.65
N ILE A 626 19.42 63.69 -7.47
CA ILE A 626 19.23 63.72 -8.94
C ILE A 626 19.61 62.36 -9.56
N PHE A 627 20.73 61.78 -9.12
CA PHE A 627 21.18 60.46 -9.59
C PHE A 627 20.47 59.28 -8.89
N ARG A 628 19.48 59.55 -8.03
CA ARG A 628 18.75 58.54 -7.24
C ARG A 628 19.68 57.59 -6.48
N VAL A 629 20.77 58.13 -5.95
CA VAL A 629 21.72 57.41 -5.10
C VAL A 629 21.34 57.71 -3.66
N TYR A 630 20.65 56.75 -3.03
CA TYR A 630 20.15 56.82 -1.65
C TYR A 630 20.71 55.69 -0.81
#